data_AF-A0A0G1VTU2-F1
#
_entry.id   AF-A0A0G1VTU2-F1
#
_cell.length_a   1.000
_cell.length_b   1.000
_cell.length_c   1.000
_cell.angle_alpha   90.00
_cell.angle_beta   90.00
_cell.angle_gamma   90.00
#
_symmetry.space_group_name_H-M   'P 1'
#
loop_
_entity.id
_entity.type
_entity.pdbx_description
1 polymer ?
#
loop_
_entity_poly.entity_id
_entity_poly.type
_entity_poly.pdbx_seq_one_letter_code
_entity_poly.pdbx_strand_id
1 'polypeptide(L)'
;MYFDPTLDLSVLVWIVVFLFRMRAQLAKGMYEGDSGLSLAFREERSIRLMSGGALVVVFFLYRLPVTPIERRIIILAIAFAFALELINTAIERLIPVITNNARTSSVVPTLHLLSAATKCFLVGCAIVIVLTFFPYMF
;
A
#
# COMPACT_ATOMS: atom_id res chain seq x y z
N MET A 1 -26.69 15.32 25.69
CA MET A 1 -26.09 14.38 24.74
C MET A 1 -26.20 12.99 25.34
N TYR A 2 -27.20 12.21 24.93
CA TYR A 2 -27.38 10.83 25.39
C TYR A 2 -26.38 9.94 24.64
N PHE A 3 -25.49 9.28 25.37
CA PHE A 3 -24.57 8.29 24.83
C PHE A 3 -25.37 7.01 24.62
N ASP A 4 -25.56 6.56 23.38
CA ASP A 4 -26.26 5.31 23.06
C ASP A 4 -25.25 4.15 22.98
N PRO A 5 -25.20 3.26 23.99
CA PRO A 5 -24.23 2.18 24.06
C PRO A 5 -24.47 1.04 23.06
N THR A 6 -25.61 1.01 22.35
CA THR A 6 -25.95 -0.07 21.41
C THR A 6 -25.34 0.14 20.02
N LEU A 7 -25.15 1.39 19.60
CA LEU A 7 -24.50 1.75 18.33
C LEU A 7 -23.01 1.37 18.35
N ASP A 8 -22.32 1.54 19.48
CA ASP A 8 -20.89 1.27 19.63
C ASP A 8 -20.57 -0.24 19.49
N LEU A 9 -21.43 -1.09 20.06
CA LEU A 9 -21.28 -2.55 19.97
C LEU A 9 -21.48 -3.07 18.53
N SER A 10 -22.43 -2.49 17.79
CA SER A 10 -22.72 -2.89 16.42
C SER A 10 -21.55 -2.58 15.48
N VAL A 11 -20.92 -1.42 15.64
CA VAL A 11 -19.74 -1.00 14.88
C VAL A 11 -18.55 -1.89 15.21
N LEU A 12 -18.32 -2.19 16.49
CA LEU A 12 -17.27 -3.11 16.92
C LEU A 12 -17.46 -4.52 16.36
N VAL A 13 -18.70 -5.05 16.36
CA VAL A 13 -19.01 -6.35 15.75
C VAL A 13 -18.73 -6.34 14.25
N TRP A 14 -19.12 -5.28 13.53
CA TRP A 14 -18.84 -5.16 12.10
C TRP A 14 -17.35 -5.01 11.79
N ILE A 15 -16.59 -4.28 12.61
CA ILE A 15 -15.13 -4.19 12.49
C ILE A 15 -14.50 -5.56 12.72
N VAL A 16 -14.91 -6.30 13.75
CA VAL A 16 -14.36 -7.64 14.04
C VAL A 16 -14.72 -8.65 12.95
N VAL A 17 -15.96 -8.63 12.44
CA VAL A 17 -16.41 -9.47 11.33
C VAL A 17 -15.66 -9.11 10.04
N PHE A 18 -15.48 -7.82 9.76
CA PHE A 18 -14.68 -7.33 8.63
C PHE A 18 -13.23 -7.82 8.71
N LEU A 19 -12.59 -7.67 9.87
CA LEU A 19 -11.23 -8.16 10.13
C LEU A 19 -11.13 -9.69 10.00
N PHE A 20 -12.14 -10.44 10.49
CA PHE A 20 -12.22 -11.90 10.34
C PHE A 20 -12.32 -12.31 8.87
N ARG A 21 -13.14 -11.61 8.09
CA ARG A 21 -13.33 -11.91 6.67
C ARG A 21 -12.10 -11.52 5.84
N MET A 22 -11.45 -10.42 6.21
CA MET A 22 -10.21 -9.94 5.60
C MET A 22 -9.08 -10.95 5.75
N ARG A 23 -8.85 -11.54 6.94
CA ARG A 23 -7.82 -12.57 7.12
C ARG A 23 -8.03 -13.82 6.26
N ALA A 24 -9.28 -14.25 6.09
CA ALA A 24 -9.61 -15.43 5.28
C ALA A 24 -9.36 -15.17 3.79
N GLN A 25 -9.67 -13.97 3.29
CA GLN A 25 -9.39 -13.55 1.92
C GLN A 25 -7.89 -13.37 1.66
N LEU A 26 -7.15 -12.79 2.61
CA LEU A 26 -5.69 -12.68 2.55
C LEU A 26 -5.03 -14.07 2.48
N ALA A 27 -5.48 -15.02 3.31
CA ALA A 27 -4.94 -16.39 3.32
C ALA A 27 -5.24 -17.15 2.00
N LYS A 28 -6.43 -16.95 1.42
CA LYS A 28 -6.79 -17.59 0.15
C LYS A 28 -5.98 -17.05 -1.03
N GLY A 29 -5.75 -15.74 -1.08
CA GLY A 29 -4.93 -15.10 -2.12
C GLY A 29 -3.45 -15.49 -2.07
N MET A 30 -2.95 -16.01 -0.95
CA MET A 30 -1.56 -16.48 -0.80
C MET A 30 -1.35 -17.95 -1.22
N TYR A 31 -2.41 -18.76 -1.32
CA TYR A 31 -2.30 -20.22 -1.45
C TYR A 31 -2.47 -20.75 -2.89
N GLU A 32 -3.13 -20.02 -3.80
CA GLU A 32 -3.56 -20.55 -5.11
C GLU A 32 -2.59 -20.31 -6.30
N GLY A 33 -1.33 -19.97 -6.04
CA GLY A 33 -0.27 -19.85 -7.05
C GLY A 33 0.89 -19.06 -6.47
N ASP A 34 2.09 -19.19 -7.05
CA ASP A 34 3.27 -18.40 -6.67
C ASP A 34 2.86 -17.01 -6.17
N SER A 35 2.98 -16.79 -4.85
CA SER A 35 2.26 -15.67 -4.20
C SER A 35 2.41 -14.40 -5.03
N GLY A 36 1.30 -13.73 -5.38
CA GLY A 36 1.34 -12.58 -6.29
C GLY A 36 2.36 -11.51 -5.85
N LEU A 37 2.67 -11.47 -4.55
CA LEU A 37 3.75 -10.68 -3.96
C LEU A 37 5.16 -11.14 -4.37
N SER A 38 5.44 -12.44 -4.39
CA SER A 38 6.70 -13.02 -4.89
C SER A 38 6.90 -12.73 -6.38
N LEU A 39 5.84 -12.89 -7.18
CA LEU A 39 5.87 -12.56 -8.60
C LEU A 39 6.15 -11.06 -8.81
N ALA A 40 5.41 -10.20 -8.12
CA ALA A 40 5.63 -8.76 -8.18
C ALA A 40 7.05 -8.36 -7.74
N PHE A 41 7.60 -8.97 -6.69
CA PHE A 41 8.96 -8.68 -6.24
C PHE A 41 10.03 -9.09 -7.27
N ARG A 42 9.82 -10.22 -7.97
CA ARG A 42 10.73 -10.70 -9.02
C ARG A 42 10.66 -9.87 -10.29
N GLU A 43 9.47 -9.45 -10.69
CA GLU A 43 9.28 -8.80 -11.99
C GLU A 43 9.35 -7.26 -11.90
N GLU A 44 8.88 -6.66 -10.80
CA GLU A 44 8.79 -5.20 -10.67
C GLU A 44 10.00 -4.59 -9.98
N ARG A 45 10.75 -3.77 -10.73
CA ARG A 45 11.89 -3.01 -10.19
C ARG A 45 11.45 -2.02 -9.12
N SER A 46 10.30 -1.36 -9.30
CA SER A 46 9.76 -0.38 -8.34
C SER A 46 9.51 -1.02 -6.98
N ILE A 47 8.86 -2.18 -6.95
CA ILE A 47 8.62 -2.96 -5.72
C ILE A 47 9.94 -3.29 -5.01
N ARG A 48 10.99 -3.73 -5.72
CA ARG A 48 12.30 -3.99 -5.11
C ARG A 48 12.93 -2.73 -4.51
N LEU A 49 12.88 -1.61 -5.21
CA LEU A 49 13.41 -0.33 -4.72
C LEU A 49 12.65 0.15 -3.47
N MET A 50 11.32 0.03 -3.50
CA MET A 50 10.46 0.36 -2.35
C MET A 50 10.75 -0.54 -1.16
N SER A 51 11.02 -1.84 -1.37
CA SER A 51 11.42 -2.76 -0.29
C SER A 51 12.74 -2.35 0.34
N GLY A 52 13.74 -1.99 -0.47
CA GLY A 52 15.00 -1.44 0.03
C GLY A 52 14.79 -0.17 0.86
N GLY A 53 14.02 0.79 0.35
CA GLY A 53 13.69 2.02 1.07
C GLY A 53 12.91 1.77 2.37
N ALA A 54 11.92 0.88 2.35
CA ALA A 54 11.13 0.50 3.51
C ALA A 54 11.99 -0.14 4.61
N LEU A 55 12.96 -0.99 4.25
CA LEU A 55 13.90 -1.56 5.21
C LEU A 55 14.74 -0.48 5.92
N VAL A 56 15.22 0.51 5.16
CA VAL A 56 15.95 1.67 5.72
C VAL A 56 15.05 2.46 6.68
N VAL A 57 13.80 2.73 6.30
CA VAL A 57 12.85 3.46 7.15
C VAL A 57 12.53 2.67 8.42
N VAL A 58 12.31 1.36 8.32
CA VAL A 58 12.08 0.49 9.48
C VAL A 58 13.28 0.48 10.41
N PHE A 59 14.51 0.43 9.87
CA PHE A 59 15.73 0.55 10.66
C PHE A 59 15.78 1.85 11.49
N PHE A 60 15.46 2.99 10.87
CA PHE A 60 15.37 4.27 11.59
C PHE A 60 14.23 4.29 12.62
N LEU A 61 13.10 3.65 12.32
CA LEU A 61 11.96 3.53 13.23
C LEU A 61 12.32 2.84 14.55
N TYR A 62 13.22 1.85 14.48
CA TYR A 62 13.76 1.17 15.66
C TYR A 62 14.81 2.00 16.40
N ARG A 63 15.60 2.80 15.68
CA ARG A 63 16.75 3.53 16.27
C ARG A 63 16.37 4.85 16.93
N LEU A 64 15.35 5.52 16.41
CA LEU A 64 14.89 6.83 16.86
C LEU A 64 13.74 6.72 17.87
N PRO A 65 13.62 7.65 18.84
CA PRO A 65 12.57 7.65 19.86
C PRO A 65 11.23 8.17 19.32
N VAL A 66 10.80 7.63 18.17
CA VAL A 66 9.57 8.00 17.47
C VAL A 66 8.35 7.58 18.28
N THR A 67 7.33 8.43 18.36
CA THR A 67 6.11 8.17 19.13
C THR A 67 5.30 6.99 18.54
N PRO A 68 4.45 6.32 19.35
CA PRO A 68 3.60 5.22 18.85
C PRO A 68 2.64 5.63 17.73
N ILE A 69 2.25 6.91 17.66
CA ILE A 69 1.37 7.43 16.60
C ILE A 69 2.14 7.57 15.30
N GLU A 70 3.28 8.26 15.32
CA GLU A 70 4.18 8.43 14.18
C GLU A 70 4.62 7.08 13.58
N ARG A 71 4.95 6.10 14.43
CA ARG A 71 5.24 4.73 13.99
C ARG A 71 4.12 4.11 13.16
N ARG A 72 2.88 4.24 13.61
CA ARG A 72 1.70 3.73 12.90
C ARG A 72 1.47 4.46 11.58
N ILE A 73 1.67 5.78 11.55
CA ILE A 73 1.57 6.59 10.32
C ILE A 73 2.61 6.14 9.29
N ILE A 74 3.86 5.94 9.70
CA ILE A 74 4.94 5.48 8.80
C ILE A 74 4.64 4.08 8.26
N ILE A 75 4.25 3.14 9.12
CA ILE A 75 3.91 1.77 8.69
C ILE A 75 2.74 1.80 7.69
N LEU A 76 1.70 2.61 7.96
CA LEU A 76 0.58 2.78 7.05
C LEU A 76 1.01 3.41 5.72
N ALA A 77 1.85 4.45 5.75
CA ALA A 77 2.35 5.10 4.54
C ALA A 77 3.12 4.12 3.64
N ILE A 78 3.98 3.29 4.23
CA ILE A 78 4.69 2.22 3.50
C ILE A 78 3.68 1.24 2.91
N ALA A 79 2.76 0.71 3.71
CA ALA A 79 1.77 -0.26 3.24
C ALA A 79 0.91 0.28 2.09
N PHE A 80 0.45 1.54 2.19
CA PHE A 80 -0.32 2.21 1.14
C PHE A 80 0.49 2.40 -0.14
N ALA A 81 1.76 2.82 -0.02
CA ALA A 81 2.63 2.97 -1.18
C ALA A 81 2.79 1.64 -1.92
N PHE A 82 3.04 0.54 -1.20
CA PHE A 82 3.12 -0.80 -1.81
C PHE A 82 1.81 -1.22 -2.46
N ALA A 83 0.68 -1.01 -1.78
CA ALA A 83 -0.63 -1.38 -2.32
C ALA A 83 -0.93 -0.64 -3.64
N LEU A 84 -0.66 0.66 -3.70
CA LEU A 84 -0.89 1.45 -4.91
C LEU A 84 0.04 1.07 -6.06
N GLU A 85 1.31 0.79 -5.77
CA GLU A 85 2.24 0.30 -6.79
C GLU A 85 1.80 -1.06 -7.36
N LEU A 86 1.39 -1.99 -6.49
CA LEU A 86 0.86 -3.29 -6.92
C LEU A 86 -0.42 -3.16 -7.74
N ILE A 87 -1.34 -2.27 -7.35
CA ILE A 87 -2.57 -1.98 -8.11
C ILE A 87 -2.21 -1.38 -9.47
N ASN A 88 -1.28 -0.42 -9.52
CA ASN A 88 -0.81 0.19 -10.76
C ASN A 88 -0.27 -0.88 -11.72
N THR A 89 0.66 -1.72 -11.25
CA THR A 89 1.22 -2.83 -12.03
C THR A 89 0.14 -3.82 -12.48
N ALA A 90 -0.80 -4.18 -11.60
CA ALA A 90 -1.87 -5.10 -11.94
C ALA A 90 -2.74 -4.56 -13.08
N ILE A 91 -3.08 -3.26 -13.04
CA ILE A 91 -3.84 -2.60 -14.11
C ILE A 91 -3.01 -2.55 -15.40
N GLU A 92 -1.73 -2.16 -15.34
CA GLU A 92 -0.83 -2.13 -16.50
C GLU A 92 -0.72 -3.50 -17.19
N ARG A 93 -0.72 -4.59 -16.42
CA ARG A 93 -0.71 -5.97 -16.94
C ARG A 93 -2.06 -6.46 -17.45
N LEU A 94 -3.16 -6.00 -16.85
CA LEU A 94 -4.51 -6.43 -17.21
C LEU A 94 -5.01 -5.76 -18.50
N ILE A 95 -4.67 -4.50 -18.73
CA ILE A 95 -5.16 -3.73 -19.88
C ILE A 95 -4.85 -4.38 -21.24
N PRO A 96 -3.63 -4.89 -21.52
CA PRO A 96 -3.34 -5.60 -22.77
C PRO A 96 -4.19 -6.86 -22.95
N VAL A 97 -4.52 -7.56 -21.86
CA VAL A 97 -5.40 -8.76 -21.89
C VAL A 97 -6.82 -8.38 -22.29
N ILE A 98 -7.36 -7.29 -21.73
CA ILE A 98 -8.72 -6.81 -22.04
C ILE A 98 -8.82 -6.26 -23.46
N THR A 99 -7.79 -5.53 -23.90
CA THR A 99 -7.77 -4.86 -25.21
C THR A 99 -7.33 -5.79 -26.35
N ASN A 100 -7.11 -7.09 -26.08
CA ASN A 100 -6.58 -8.05 -27.04
C ASN A 100 -5.30 -7.56 -27.72
N ASN A 101 -4.40 -6.96 -26.93
CA ASN A 101 -3.18 -6.26 -27.34
C ASN A 101 -3.37 -5.11 -28.35
N ALA A 102 -4.59 -4.68 -28.65
CA ALA A 102 -4.84 -3.47 -29.42
C ALA A 102 -4.55 -2.24 -28.55
N ARG A 103 -3.34 -1.68 -28.67
CA ARG A 103 -3.01 -0.39 -28.03
C ARG A 103 -3.71 0.75 -28.77
N THR A 104 -4.97 1.00 -28.40
CA THR A 104 -5.71 2.16 -28.87
C THR A 104 -5.05 3.45 -28.38
N SER A 105 -5.15 4.53 -29.16
CA SER A 105 -4.53 5.82 -28.84
C SER A 105 -4.94 6.41 -27.47
N SER A 106 -6.07 6.00 -26.91
CA SER A 106 -6.58 6.45 -25.60
C SER A 106 -6.09 5.62 -24.41
N VAL A 107 -5.70 4.36 -24.64
CA VAL A 107 -5.31 3.42 -23.57
C VAL A 107 -3.93 3.76 -23.01
N VAL A 108 -2.97 4.06 -23.90
CA VAL A 108 -1.58 4.36 -23.51
C VAL A 108 -1.49 5.62 -22.63
N PRO A 109 -2.10 6.76 -22.99
CA PRO A 109 -2.11 7.94 -22.12
C PRO A 109 -2.74 7.70 -20.75
N THR A 110 -3.78 6.86 -20.69
CA THR A 110 -4.47 6.54 -19.42
C THR A 110 -3.55 5.76 -18.47
N LEU A 111 -2.79 4.80 -18.99
CA LEU A 111 -1.79 4.08 -18.20
C LEU A 111 -0.66 5.00 -17.71
N HIS A 112 -0.22 5.96 -18.54
CA HIS A 112 0.77 6.95 -18.10
C HIS A 112 0.24 7.83 -16.96
N LEU A 113 -1.03 8.23 -17.01
CA LEU A 113 -1.66 9.03 -15.96
C LEU A 113 -1.77 8.23 -14.65
N LEU A 114 -2.16 6.95 -14.73
CA LEU A 114 -2.21 6.06 -13.57
C LEU A 114 -0.83 5.90 -12.93
N SER A 115 0.20 5.66 -13.74
CA SER A 115 1.59 5.55 -13.28
C SER A 115 2.07 6.86 -12.63
N ALA A 116 1.72 8.02 -13.20
CA ALA A 116 2.07 9.32 -12.65
C ALA A 116 1.37 9.59 -11.31
N ALA A 117 0.09 9.24 -11.17
CA ALA A 117 -0.65 9.39 -9.93
C ALA A 117 -0.05 8.55 -8.80
N THR A 118 0.27 7.29 -9.08
CA THR A 118 0.93 6.38 -8.14
C THR A 118 2.28 6.94 -7.67
N LYS A 119 3.13 7.39 -8.61
CA LYS A 119 4.42 8.02 -8.28
C LYS A 119 4.28 9.29 -7.44
N CYS A 120 3.28 10.12 -7.73
CA CYS A 120 2.98 11.31 -6.94
C CYS A 120 2.64 10.94 -5.49
N PHE A 121 1.81 9.91 -5.30
CA PHE A 121 1.49 9.39 -3.97
C PHE A 121 2.73 8.86 -3.23
N LEU A 122 3.59 8.10 -3.92
CA LEU A 122 4.86 7.61 -3.35
C LEU A 122 5.75 8.75 -2.86
N VAL A 123 5.86 9.84 -3.63
CA VAL A 123 6.60 11.04 -3.21
C VAL A 123 5.96 11.67 -1.96
N GLY A 124 4.63 11.75 -1.90
CA GLY A 124 3.91 12.20 -0.70
C GLY A 124 4.23 11.37 0.53
N CYS A 125 4.22 10.03 0.42
CA CYS A 125 4.62 9.13 1.51
C CYS A 125 6.07 9.36 1.94
N ALA A 126 7.00 9.54 0.99
CA ALA A 126 8.40 9.83 1.31
C ALA A 126 8.55 11.14 2.08
N ILE A 127 7.83 12.19 1.68
CA ILE A 127 7.83 13.49 2.38
C ILE A 127 7.32 13.33 3.82
N VAL A 128 6.20 12.63 4.02
CA VAL A 128 5.64 12.40 5.37
C VAL A 128 6.65 11.67 6.26
N ILE A 129 7.34 10.65 5.73
CA ILE A 129 8.35 9.90 6.46
C ILE A 129 9.55 10.80 6.83
N VAL A 130 10.06 11.60 5.88
CA VAL A 130 11.18 12.52 6.12
C VAL A 130 10.82 13.57 7.17
N LEU A 131 9.65 14.20 7.07
CA LEU A 131 9.18 15.19 8.03
C LEU A 131 8.98 14.60 9.43
N THR A 132 8.59 13.32 9.51
CA THR A 132 8.43 12.62 10.79
C THR A 132 9.78 12.36 11.46
N PHE A 133 10.83 12.04 10.68
CA PHE A 133 12.17 11.82 11.23
C PHE A 133 12.96 13.11 11.49
N PHE A 134 12.68 14.18 10.75
CA PHE A 134 13.36 15.47 10.86
C PHE A 134 13.59 15.98 12.30
N PRO A 135 12.59 16.01 13.20
CA PRO A 135 12.78 16.51 14.57
C PRO A 135 13.67 15.64 15.47
N TYR A 136 13.99 14.41 15.05
CA TYR A 136 14.84 13.49 15.80
C TYR A 136 16.31 13.51 15.33
N MET A 137 16.62 14.26 14.27
CA MET A 137 17.95 14.35 13.68
C MET A 137 18.76 15.56 14.16
N PHE A 138 18.13 16.50 14.87
CA PHE A 138 18.70 17.72 15.42
C PHE A 138 18.27 17.89 16.87
#